data_AF-A0A2N9N927-F1
#
_entry.id   AF-A0A2N9N927-F1
#
_cell.length_a   1.000
_cell.length_b   1.000
_cell.length_c   1.000
_cell.angle_alpha   90.00
_cell.angle_beta   90.00
_cell.angle_gamma   90.00
#
_symmetry.space_group_name_H-M   'P 1'
#
loop_
_entity.id
_entity.type
_entity.pdbx_description
1 polymer ?
#
loop_
_entity_poly.entity_id
_entity_poly.type
_entity_poly.pdbx_seq_one_letter_code
_entity_poly.pdbx_strand_id
1 'polypeptide(L)'
;MNSEELRASYAVIRHNVRTYESGGVAAVIKGKQNAETTAKQYESGQSMEERQAGWRYFCEKTELKPGTSPEQATQLRQAELETRETKALQDERFLPPVNGR
;
A
#
# COMPACT_ATOMS: atom_id res chain seq x y z
N MET A 1 10.39 -3.08 -20.52
CA MET A 1 9.21 -3.40 -19.70
C MET A 1 9.18 -4.90 -19.47
N ASN A 2 9.21 -5.37 -18.21
CA ASN A 2 9.11 -6.80 -17.93
C ASN A 2 7.65 -7.26 -18.06
N SER A 3 7.42 -8.38 -18.75
CA SER A 3 6.10 -8.99 -18.94
C SER A 3 5.39 -9.31 -17.62
N GLU A 4 6.15 -9.53 -16.56
CA GLU A 4 5.65 -9.75 -15.21
C GLU A 4 5.01 -8.48 -14.60
N GLU A 5 5.59 -7.30 -14.86
CA GLU A 5 5.04 -6.01 -14.40
C GLU A 5 3.73 -5.65 -15.12
N LEU A 6 3.49 -6.22 -16.29
CA LEU A 6 2.25 -6.07 -17.05
C LEU A 6 1.16 -7.05 -16.62
N ARG A 7 1.55 -8.23 -16.09
CA ARG A 7 0.61 -9.25 -15.59
C ARG A 7 0.26 -9.07 -14.12
N ALA A 8 1.16 -8.48 -13.33
CA ALA A 8 0.94 -8.21 -11.92
C ALA A 8 -0.16 -7.16 -11.68
N SER A 9 -0.81 -7.28 -10.53
CA SER A 9 -1.73 -6.27 -10.02
C SER A 9 -0.97 -5.25 -9.19
N TYR A 10 -1.46 -4.02 -9.21
CA TYR A 10 -0.94 -2.91 -8.44
C TYR A 10 -2.08 -2.21 -7.72
N ALA A 11 -1.90 -1.99 -6.42
CA ALA A 11 -2.80 -1.17 -5.63
C ALA A 11 -2.31 0.28 -5.69
N VAL A 12 -3.21 1.19 -6.05
CA VAL A 12 -3.02 2.63 -5.90
C VAL A 12 -3.45 3.00 -4.49
N ILE A 13 -2.50 3.42 -3.67
CA ILE A 13 -2.66 3.73 -2.26
C ILE A 13 -2.59 5.22 -2.07
N ARG A 14 -3.47 5.76 -1.24
CA ARG A 14 -3.41 7.14 -0.77
C ARG A 14 -2.73 7.18 0.59
N HIS A 15 -1.68 8.00 0.74
CA HIS A 15 -0.95 8.14 2.00
C HIS A 15 -0.53 9.60 2.22
N ASN A 16 -0.66 10.08 3.46
CA ASN A 16 -0.20 11.41 3.84
C ASN A 16 1.24 11.34 4.32
N VAL A 17 2.17 11.91 3.56
CA VAL A 17 3.60 11.89 3.91
C VAL A 17 3.98 12.84 5.05
N ARG A 18 3.06 13.73 5.48
CA ARG A 18 3.29 14.66 6.60
C ARG A 18 2.77 14.10 7.92
N THR A 19 1.56 13.53 7.91
CA THR A 19 0.90 12.99 9.11
C THR A 19 1.09 11.48 9.26
N TYR A 20 1.66 10.82 8.25
CA TYR A 20 1.77 9.36 8.14
C TYR A 20 0.42 8.65 8.14
N GLU A 21 -0.67 9.39 7.88
CA GLU A 21 -2.00 8.81 7.80
C GLU A 21 -2.18 8.00 6.52
N SER A 22 -2.65 6.77 6.66
CA SER A 22 -3.04 5.93 5.53
C SER A 22 -4.46 6.27 5.12
N GLY A 23 -4.63 6.77 3.90
CA GLY A 23 -5.94 6.99 3.28
C GLY A 23 -6.52 5.72 2.65
N GLY A 24 -5.83 4.58 2.80
CA GLY A 24 -6.24 3.30 2.25
C GLY A 24 -5.90 3.10 0.78
N VAL A 25 -6.42 2.00 0.22
CA VAL A 25 -6.31 1.69 -1.21
C VAL A 25 -7.42 2.43 -1.95
N ALA A 26 -7.04 3.27 -2.91
CA ALA A 26 -7.96 4.00 -3.76
C ALA A 26 -8.45 3.15 -4.95
N ALA A 27 -7.58 2.30 -5.53
CA ALA A 27 -7.93 1.41 -6.64
C ALA A 27 -6.96 0.22 -6.76
N VAL A 28 -7.40 -0.89 -7.35
CA VAL A 28 -6.51 -2.01 -7.71
C VAL A 28 -6.56 -2.23 -9.22
N ILE A 29 -5.41 -2.05 -9.87
CA ILE A 29 -5.28 -1.98 -11.33
C ILE A 29 -4.26 -3.01 -11.82
N LYS A 30 -4.55 -3.64 -12.95
CA LYS A 30 -3.62 -4.55 -13.60
C LYS A 30 -2.59 -3.77 -14.43
N GLY A 31 -1.33 -4.13 -14.23
CA GLY A 31 -0.21 -3.53 -14.96
C GLY A 31 0.28 -2.23 -14.31
N LYS A 32 1.59 -2.15 -14.11
CA LYS A 32 2.26 -1.04 -13.44
C LYS A 32 1.96 0.32 -14.09
N GLN A 33 2.08 0.39 -15.42
CA GLN A 33 1.91 1.63 -16.16
C GLN A 33 0.48 2.18 -16.05
N ASN A 34 -0.52 1.30 -16.02
CA ASN A 34 -1.91 1.70 -15.83
C ASN A 34 -2.11 2.27 -14.42
N ALA A 35 -1.58 1.58 -13.40
CA ALA A 35 -1.64 2.05 -12.02
C ALA A 35 -0.93 3.41 -11.85
N GLU A 36 0.26 3.60 -12.42
CA GLU A 36 0.99 4.87 -12.39
C GLU A 36 0.22 5.98 -13.10
N THR A 37 -0.42 5.68 -14.23
CA THR A 37 -1.26 6.64 -14.94
C THR A 37 -2.45 7.05 -14.08
N THR A 38 -3.14 6.09 -13.47
CA THR A 38 -4.27 6.38 -12.58
C THR A 38 -3.83 7.14 -11.33
N ALA A 39 -2.70 6.80 -10.72
CA ALA A 39 -2.15 7.55 -9.60
C ALA A 39 -1.90 9.02 -9.96
N LYS A 40 -1.29 9.28 -11.12
CA LYS A 40 -1.11 10.65 -11.64
C LYS A 40 -2.43 11.36 -11.90
N GLN A 41 -3.44 10.64 -12.40
CA GLN A 41 -4.79 11.22 -12.59
C GLN A 41 -5.43 11.60 -11.25
N TYR A 42 -5.29 10.77 -10.22
CA TYR A 42 -5.74 11.13 -8.87
C TYR A 42 -4.96 12.31 -8.32
N GLU A 43 -3.63 12.33 -8.43
CA GLU A 43 -2.82 13.47 -8.02
C GLU A 43 -3.20 14.75 -8.78
N SER A 44 -3.52 14.66 -10.08
CA SER A 44 -3.97 15.79 -10.89
C SER A 44 -5.37 16.27 -10.51
N GLY A 45 -6.25 15.36 -10.09
CA GLY A 45 -7.59 15.66 -9.60
C GLY A 45 -7.65 16.08 -8.13
N GLN A 46 -6.55 15.94 -7.37
CA GLN A 46 -6.51 16.37 -5.97
C GLN A 46 -6.68 17.88 -5.82
N SER A 47 -7.43 18.25 -4.78
CA SER A 47 -7.53 19.63 -4.35
C SER A 47 -6.18 20.15 -3.84
N MET A 48 -5.97 21.46 -3.97
CA MET A 48 -4.77 22.13 -3.46
C MET A 48 -4.57 21.88 -1.97
N GLU A 49 -5.66 21.85 -1.19
CA GLU A 49 -5.65 21.54 0.24
C GLU A 49 -5.09 20.15 0.54
N GLU A 50 -5.47 19.13 -0.23
CA GLU A 50 -4.99 17.76 -0.02
C GLU A 50 -3.48 17.65 -0.33
N ARG A 51 -3.04 18.28 -1.42
CA ARG A 51 -1.62 18.37 -1.77
C ARG A 51 -0.82 19.13 -0.71
N GLN A 52 -1.36 20.23 -0.20
CA GLN A 52 -0.73 21.02 0.87
C GLN A 52 -0.70 20.27 2.20
N ALA A 53 -1.73 19.48 2.50
CA ALA A 53 -1.77 18.62 3.67
C ALA A 53 -0.77 17.46 3.59
N GLY A 54 -0.23 17.15 2.40
CA GLY A 54 0.78 16.11 2.20
C GLY A 54 0.23 14.79 1.67
N TRP A 55 -1.01 14.74 1.21
CA TRP A 55 -1.58 13.53 0.62
C TRP A 55 -0.95 13.24 -0.74
N ARG A 56 -0.44 12.02 -0.91
CA ARG A 56 0.14 11.51 -2.15
C ARG A 56 -0.42 10.14 -2.50
N TYR A 57 -0.30 9.78 -3.77
CA TYR A 57 -0.67 8.46 -4.27
C TYR A 57 0.56 7.65 -4.65
N PHE A 58 0.55 6.37 -4.29
CA PHE A 58 1.64 5.44 -4.57
C PHE A 58 1.09 4.18 -5.21
N CYS A 59 1.84 3.58 -6.11
CA CYS A 59 1.50 2.31 -6.72
C CYS A 59 2.36 1.23 -6.09
N GLU A 60 1.74 0.23 -5.48
CA GLU A 60 2.43 -0.89 -4.85
C GLU A 60 2.01 -2.19 -5.53
N LYS A 61 2.96 -3.10 -5.77
CA LYS A 61 2.66 -4.43 -6.33
C LYS A 61 1.85 -5.21 -5.29
N THR A 62 0.74 -5.80 -5.72
CA THR A 62 -0.17 -6.53 -4.83
C THR A 62 -0.60 -7.84 -5.47
N GLU A 63 -0.94 -8.82 -4.63
CA GLU A 63 -1.59 -10.06 -5.05
C GLU A 63 -3.11 -9.91 -5.16
N LEU A 64 -3.65 -8.75 -4.76
CA LEU A 64 -5.06 -8.42 -4.89
C LEU A 64 -5.51 -8.45 -6.35
N LYS A 65 -6.75 -8.89 -6.58
CA LYS A 65 -7.30 -8.96 -7.93
C LYS A 65 -7.61 -7.53 -8.43
N PRO A 66 -7.31 -7.23 -9.69
CA PRO A 66 -7.69 -5.95 -10.27
C PRO A 66 -9.22 -5.85 -10.30
N GLY A 67 -9.76 -4.72 -9.89
CA GLY A 67 -11.20 -4.54 -9.66
C GLY A 67 -11.70 -4.93 -8.26
N THR A 68 -10.82 -5.30 -7.32
CA THR A 68 -11.18 -5.40 -5.90
C THR A 68 -11.58 -4.02 -5.36
N SER A 69 -12.68 -3.97 -4.60
CA SER A 69 -13.17 -2.74 -3.99
C SER A 69 -12.11 -2.10 -3.07
N PRO A 70 -12.00 -0.76 -3.05
CA PRO A 70 -11.01 -0.03 -2.25
C PRO A 70 -11.06 -0.40 -0.76
N GLU A 71 -12.26 -0.61 -0.21
CA GLU A 71 -12.46 -1.01 1.18
C GLU A 71 -11.87 -2.40 1.47
N GLN A 72 -12.19 -3.39 0.62
CA GLN A 72 -11.65 -4.75 0.71
C GLN A 72 -10.14 -4.76 0.54
N ALA A 73 -9.62 -3.97 -0.41
CA ALA A 73 -8.19 -3.84 -0.64
C ALA A 73 -7.47 -3.19 0.56
N THR A 74 -8.12 -2.22 1.21
CA THR A 74 -7.60 -1.59 2.44
C THR A 74 -7.55 -2.59 3.59
N GLN A 75 -8.62 -3.36 3.81
CA GLN A 75 -8.67 -4.41 4.84
C GLN A 75 -7.61 -5.49 4.62
N LEU A 76 -7.47 -5.98 3.38
CA LEU A 76 -6.48 -7.00 3.06
C LEU A 76 -5.06 -6.48 3.23
N ARG A 77 -4.81 -5.21 2.91
CA ARG A 77 -3.51 -4.57 3.15
C ARG A 77 -3.22 -4.39 4.64
N GLN A 78 -4.21 -3.99 5.43
CA GLN A 78 -4.07 -3.92 6.89
C GLN A 78 -3.75 -5.30 7.47
N ALA A 79 -4.48 -6.33 7.05
CA ALA A 79 -4.23 -7.71 7.47
C ALA A 79 -2.84 -8.21 7.06
N GLU A 80 -2.34 -7.84 5.87
CA GLU A 80 -0.99 -8.17 5.42
C GLU A 80 0.08 -7.46 6.26
N LEU A 81 -0.12 -6.18 6.58
CA LEU A 81 0.76 -5.42 7.48
C LEU A 81 0.78 -6.03 8.88
N GLU A 82 -0.38 -6.35 9.46
CA GLU A 82 -0.50 -7.03 10.76
C GLU A 82 0.20 -8.40 10.74
N THR A 83 0.07 -9.14 9.64
CA THR A 83 0.75 -10.44 9.46
C THR A 83 2.27 -10.27 9.39
N ARG A 84 2.77 -9.22 8.73
CA ARG A 84 4.21 -8.92 8.65
C ARG A 84 4.75 -8.43 9.99
N GLU A 85 4.01 -7.59 10.72
CA GLU A 85 4.38 -7.17 12.07
C GLU A 85 4.42 -8.35 13.05
N THR A 86 3.44 -9.26 12.97
CA THR A 86 3.44 -10.49 13.78
C THR A 86 4.64 -11.38 13.47
N LYS A 87 5.01 -11.52 12.19
CA LYS A 87 6.22 -12.27 11.79
C LYS A 87 7.51 -11.59 12.23
N ALA A 88 7.57 -10.25 12.22
CA ALA A 88 8.72 -9.50 12.72
C ALA A 88 8.87 -9.59 14.24
N LEU A 89 7.75 -9.65 14.98
CA LEU A 89 7.72 -9.86 16.43
C LEU A 89 8.01 -11.31 16.84
N GLN A 90 7.75 -12.28 15.95
CA GLN A 90 8.11 -13.69 16.15
C GLN A 90 9.55 -14.02 15.72
N ASP A 91 10.30 -13.07 15.17
CA ASP A 91 11.73 -13.26 14.92
C ASP A 91 12.47 -13.24 16.27
N GLU A 92 12.76 -14.43 16.79
CA GLU A 92 13.41 -14.72 18.09
C GLU A 92 14.79 -14.03 18.28
N ARG A 93 15.32 -13.31 17.29
CA ARG A 93 16.57 -12.55 17.42
C ARG A 93 16.46 -11.25 18.23
N PHE A 94 15.24 -10.82 18.56
CA PHE A 94 14.99 -9.63 19.39
C PHE A 94 14.49 -9.94 20.80
N LEU A 95 14.39 -11.22 21.17
CA LEU A 95 14.14 -11.57 22.56
C LEU A 95 15.44 -11.36 23.36
N PRO A 96 15.46 -10.54 24.43
CA PRO A 96 16.57 -10.56 25.36
C PRO A 96 16.66 -12.00 25.92
N PRO A 97 17.86 -12.57 26.10
CA PRO A 97 18.00 -13.90 26.64
C PRO A 97 17.25 -13.96 27.97
N VAL A 98 16.25 -14.83 28.05
CA VAL A 98 15.59 -15.14 29.30
C VAL A 98 16.63 -15.81 30.18
N ASN A 99 17.23 -15.04 31.08
CA ASN A 99 18.20 -15.56 32.02
C ASN A 99 17.41 -16.33 33.08
N GLY A 100 17.20 -17.63 32.82
CA GLY A 100 16.65 -18.57 33.78
C GLY A 100 17.57 -18.62 34.99
N ARG A 101 17.06 -18.19 36.14
CA ARG A 101 17.58 -18.56 37.46
C ARG A 101 16.92 -19.85 37.92
#